data_AF-A0A183IJU2-F1
#
_entry.id   AF-A0A183IJU2-F1
#
_cell.length_a   1.000
_cell.length_b   1.000
_cell.length_c   1.000
_cell.angle_alpha   90.00
_cell.angle_beta   90.00
_cell.angle_gamma   90.00
#
_symmetry.space_group_name_H-M   'P 1'
#
loop_
_entity.id
_entity.type
_entity.pdbx_description
1 polymer ?
#
loop_
_entity_poly.entity_id
_entity_poly.type
_entity_poly.pdbx_seq_one_letter_code
_entity_poly.pdbx_strand_id
1 'polypeptide(L)' 'MKPQEIQEKLGLTRLRDRNWYVQPCCATTGEGLYEGLTWLTSNSKT' A
#
# COMPACT_ATOMS: atom_id res chain seq x y z
N MET A 1 -4.77 10.86 -7.04
CA MET A 1 -5.81 10.47 -6.07
C MET A 1 -5.15 10.33 -4.71
N LYS A 2 -5.80 10.76 -3.62
CA LYS A 2 -5.18 10.67 -2.28
C LYS A 2 -5.26 9.21 -1.77
N PRO A 3 -4.23 8.70 -1.06
CA PRO A 3 -4.25 7.34 -0.51
C PRO A 3 -5.49 7.03 0.34
N GLN A 4 -5.97 8.02 1.10
CA GLN A 4 -7.17 7.88 1.95
C GLN A 4 -8.44 7.59 1.13
N GLU A 5 -8.62 8.23 -0.02
CA GLU A 5 -9.78 8.01 -0.88
C GLU A 5 -9.76 6.59 -1.48
N ILE A 6 -8.57 6.10 -1.85
CA ILE A 6 -8.37 4.72 -2.32
C ILE A 6 -8.68 3.72 -1.20
N GLN A 7 -8.21 3.99 0.02
CA GLN A 7 -8.45 3.14 1.18
C GLN A 7 -9.95 2.97 1.46
N GLU A 8 -10.73 4.06 1.38
CA GLU A 8 -12.17 4.04 1.56
C GLU A 8 -12.89 3.33 0.41
N LYS A 9 -12.56 3.65 -0.84
CA LYS A 9 -13.17 3.04 -2.04
C LYS A 9 -12.92 1.53 -2.15
N LEU A 10 -11.74 1.07 -1.74
CA LEU A 10 -11.41 -0.36 -1.71
C LEU A 10 -11.83 -1.04 -0.40
N GLY A 11 -12.37 -0.29 0.56
CA GLY A 11 -12.85 -0.83 1.84
C GLY A 11 -11.75 -1.49 2.67
N LEU A 12 -10.49 -1.03 2.55
CA LEU A 12 -9.35 -1.67 3.22
C LEU A 12 -9.46 -1.64 4.74
N THR A 13 -10.15 -0.65 5.30
CA THR A 13 -10.46 -0.55 6.74
C THR A 13 -11.27 -1.72 7.30
N ARG A 14 -11.92 -2.50 6.43
CA ARG A 14 -12.68 -3.71 6.81
C ARG A 14 -11.79 -4.94 6.92
N LEU A 15 -10.61 -4.93 6.31
CA LEU A 15 -9.64 -6.02 6.36
C LEU A 15 -8.85 -5.90 7.66
N ARG A 16 -9.17 -6.77 8.63
CA ARG A 16 -8.51 -6.83 9.95
C ARG A 16 -7.66 -8.10 10.14
N ASP A 17 -7.81 -9.05 9.23
CA ASP A 17 -7.17 -10.37 9.22
C ASP A 17 -5.80 -10.37 8.54
N ARG A 18 -5.47 -9.31 7.78
CA ARG A 18 -4.20 -9.14 7.07
C ARG A 18 -3.70 -7.71 7.11
N ASN A 19 -2.39 -7.56 7.10
CA ASN A 19 -1.74 -6.25 6.97
C ASN A 19 -1.92 -5.72 5.54
N TRP A 20 -2.20 -4.43 5.41
CA TRP A 20 -2.33 -3.75 4.13
C TRP A 20 -1.74 -2.35 4.23
N TYR A 21 -1.35 -1.78 3.09
CA TYR A 21 -0.80 -0.45 3.00
C TYR A 21 -1.04 0.15 1.62
N VAL A 22 -1.35 1.44 1.57
CA VAL A 22 -1.56 2.18 0.33
C VAL A 22 -0.37 3.09 0.11
N GLN A 23 0.56 2.66 -0.74
CA GLN A 23 1.72 3.45 -1.13
C GLN A 23 1.37 4.27 -2.39
N PRO A 24 1.43 5.61 -2.34
CA PRO A 24 1.40 6.42 -3.55
C PRO A 24 2.68 6.15 -4.37
N CYS A 25 2.51 5.83 -5.65
CA CYS A 25 3.64 5.60 -6.55
C CYS A 25 3.33 6.07 -7.98
N CYS A 26 4.39 6.26 -8.75
CA CYS A 26 4.32 6.54 -10.18
C CYS A 26 5.23 5.55 -10.92
N ALA A 27 4.64 4.66 -11.70
CA ALA A 27 5.39 3.59 -12.38
C ALA A 27 6.39 4.10 -13.42
N THR A 28 6.10 5.24 -14.06
CA THR A 28 6.95 5.82 -15.10
C THR A 28 8.15 6.59 -14.55
N THR A 29 8.03 7.21 -13.37
CA THR A 29 9.14 7.91 -12.70
C THR A 29 9.87 7.02 -11.70
N GLY A 30 9.25 5.92 -11.26
CA GLY A 30 9.79 4.99 -10.26
C GLY A 30 9.56 5.44 -8.81
N GLU A 31 8.94 6.59 -8.59
CA GLU A 31 8.68 7.14 -7.25
C GLU A 31 7.72 6.24 -6.47
N GLY A 32 8.02 5.99 -5.19
CA GLY A 32 7.17 5.23 -4.28
C GLY A 32 7.24 3.71 -4.45
N LEU A 33 7.92 3.19 -5.48
CA LEU A 33 8.02 1.74 -5.71
C LEU A 33 8.90 1.07 -4.66
N TYR A 34 10.05 1.67 -4.34
CA TYR A 34 11.01 1.10 -3.40
C TYR A 34 10.44 1.06 -1.98
N GLU A 35 9.73 2.10 -1.58
CA GLU A 35 9.05 2.21 -0.29
C GLU A 35 7.95 1.15 -0.16
N GLY A 36 7.16 0.94 -1.23
CA GLY A 36 6.13 -0.09 -1.28
C GLY A 36 6.71 -1.50 -1.15
N LEU A 37 7.82 -1.79 -1.85
CA LEU A 37 8.52 -3.07 -1.78
C LEU A 37 9.18 -3.30 -0.41
N THR A 38 9.73 -2.24 0.20
CA THR A 38 10.32 -2.30 1.54
C THR A 38 9.24 -2.62 2.59
N TRP A 39 8.08 -1.98 2.48
CA TRP A 39 6.95 -2.27 3.35
C TRP A 39 6.47 -3.73 3.19
N LEU A 40 6.39 -4.21 1.96
CA LEU A 40 5.98 -5.59 1.67
C LEU A 40 6.94 -6.60 2.31
N THR A 41 8.25 -6.39 2.14
CA THR A 41 9.29 -7.25 2.72
C THR A 41 9.30 -7.22 4.24
N SER A 42 8.98 -6.06 4.83
CA SER A 42 8.91 -5.89 6.28
C SER A 42 7.65 -6.53 6.91
N ASN A 43 6.58 -6.67 6.13
CA ASN A 43 5.30 -7.22 6.60
C ASN A 43 4.98 -8.61 6.05
N SER A 44 5.82 -9.15 5.15
CA SER A 44 5.77 -10.55 4.76
C SER A 44 6.15 -11.40 5.96
N LYS A 45 5.18 -12.16 6.47
CA LYS A 45 5.46 -13.20 7.47
C LYS A 45 6.23 -14.32 6.77
N THR A 46 7.45 -14.58 7.21
CA THR A 46 8.15 -15.84 6.91
C THR A 46 7.42 -17.00 7.58
#